data_AF-A0A3P6G8M8-F1
#
_entry.id   AF-A0A3P6G8M8-F1
#
_cell.length_a   1.000
_cell.length_b   1.000
_cell.length_c   1.000
_cell.angle_alpha   90.00
_cell.angle_beta   90.00
_cell.angle_gamma   90.00
#
_symmetry.space_group_name_H-M   'P 1'
#
loop_
_entity.id
_entity.type
_entity.pdbx_description
1 polymer ?
#
loop_
_entity_poly.entity_id
_entity_poly.type
_entity_poly.pdbx_seq_one_letter_code
_entity_poly.pdbx_strand_id
1 'polypeptide(L)'
;TYLLSRLLESCRSESVKEAPFFASVLIRRGTQAMSQLLSSPLMAASYSPFTSPRFLSSSSSVLVAGGGLAVKRHGLASKPVNLSVKSRQTDYFEKQRFGDSSSSSQNGEGGPARFYVGHSIYKGKAALTVEPRAPEFVSLDSGAFKLSKDGFLLLQFAPAAGVRQYDWSKKQVFSLSVSEIGTLVSLGPRESCEFFHDPNKGKSDEGKVRKVLKVEPLPDGSGHFFNLSVQNKLLNVDESIYIPITRAEFTVLVSAFNFVLPYLIGWHAFANSIKPEEANRTSNASPNYGGDYEWNR
;
A
#
# COMPACT_ATOMS: atom_id res chain seq x y z
N THR A 1 -32.93 0.99 50.38
CA THR A 1 -32.99 2.46 50.62
C THR A 1 -31.98 3.01 51.62
N TYR A 2 -30.89 2.29 51.98
CA TYR A 2 -29.88 2.80 52.94
C TYR A 2 -28.42 2.60 52.50
N LEU A 3 -28.17 2.46 51.19
CA LEU A 3 -26.83 2.21 50.62
C LEU A 3 -26.55 2.97 49.32
N LEU A 4 -27.32 4.04 49.03
CA LEU A 4 -27.07 4.97 47.92
C LEU A 4 -26.73 6.41 48.38
N SER A 5 -26.74 6.65 49.70
CA SER A 5 -26.59 7.97 50.33
C SER A 5 -25.17 8.25 50.86
N ARG A 6 -24.16 7.50 50.44
CA ARG A 6 -22.74 7.70 50.83
C ARG A 6 -21.75 7.80 49.66
N LEU A 7 -22.24 8.08 48.45
CA LEU A 7 -21.42 8.35 47.26
C LEU A 7 -21.73 9.71 46.60
N LEU A 8 -22.53 10.56 47.26
CA LEU A 8 -22.93 11.89 46.77
C LEU A 8 -22.38 13.05 47.64
N GLU A 9 -21.39 12.77 48.48
CA GLU A 9 -20.79 13.77 49.39
C GLU A 9 -19.25 13.70 49.34
N SER A 10 -18.72 13.91 48.13
CA SER A 10 -17.35 14.35 47.90
C SER A 10 -17.37 15.59 47.00
N CYS A 11 -17.62 16.74 47.62
CA CYS A 11 -17.45 18.06 47.00
C CYS A 11 -15.96 18.27 46.65
N ARG A 12 -15.53 18.79 45.48
CA ARG A 12 -15.96 19.94 44.64
C ARG A 12 -15.07 21.17 44.84
N SER A 13 -13.96 21.20 44.09
CA SER A 13 -13.19 22.35 43.62
C SER A 13 -12.30 21.85 42.45
N GLU A 14 -12.11 22.49 41.29
CA GLU A 14 -12.51 23.80 40.76
C GLU A 14 -12.72 23.76 39.21
N SER A 15 -13.22 24.86 38.64
CA SER A 15 -13.53 25.18 37.22
C SER A 15 -12.75 24.41 36.11
N VAL A 16 -13.39 23.83 35.08
CA VAL A 16 -14.20 24.43 33.99
C VAL A 16 -13.43 25.41 33.08
N LYS A 17 -13.08 24.93 31.87
CA LYS A 17 -13.06 25.66 30.59
C LYS A 17 -13.46 24.70 29.44
N GLU A 18 -13.81 25.26 28.28
CA GLU A 18 -14.86 24.76 27.39
C GLU A 18 -14.48 23.70 26.33
N ALA A 19 -15.52 23.23 25.63
CA ALA A 19 -15.56 22.19 24.59
C ALA A 19 -14.85 22.53 23.26
N PRO A 20 -14.84 21.57 22.32
CA PRO A 20 -14.93 21.90 20.90
C PRO A 20 -16.17 21.30 20.19
N PHE A 21 -16.60 22.04 19.17
CA PHE A 21 -17.73 21.77 18.28
C PHE A 21 -17.52 20.59 17.32
N PHE A 22 -18.64 20.06 16.80
CA PHE A 22 -18.67 19.21 15.60
C PHE A 22 -18.79 20.03 14.30
N ALA A 23 -18.34 19.40 13.21
CA ALA A 23 -18.83 19.49 11.83
C ALA A 23 -18.18 20.44 10.79
N SER A 24 -18.02 19.83 9.59
CA SER A 24 -18.12 20.41 8.24
C SER A 24 -16.94 21.20 7.65
N VAL A 25 -16.05 20.46 6.96
CA VAL A 25 -15.22 21.00 5.86
C VAL A 25 -16.06 21.07 4.58
N LEU A 26 -16.40 22.28 4.13
CA LEU A 26 -17.04 22.51 2.82
C LEU A 26 -16.02 23.05 1.82
N ILE A 27 -15.78 22.30 0.74
CA ILE A 27 -14.95 22.74 -0.38
C ILE A 27 -15.70 23.80 -1.19
N ARG A 28 -15.14 25.01 -1.31
CA ARG A 28 -15.56 25.98 -2.35
C ARG A 28 -14.41 26.27 -3.31
N ARG A 29 -14.71 26.13 -4.61
CA ARG A 29 -13.86 26.57 -5.72
C ARG A 29 -13.73 28.10 -5.70
N GLY A 30 -12.54 28.61 -6.00
CA GLY A 30 -12.31 30.05 -6.16
C GLY A 30 -12.56 30.53 -7.59
N THR A 31 -12.69 31.84 -7.77
CA THR A 31 -12.48 32.57 -9.03
C THR A 31 -12.23 34.06 -8.77
N GLN A 32 -11.56 34.69 -9.73
CA GLN A 32 -11.34 36.14 -9.94
C GLN A 32 -10.25 36.86 -9.14
N ALA A 33 -9.67 37.85 -9.83
CA ALA A 33 -8.46 38.57 -9.50
C ALA A 33 -8.52 40.00 -10.06
N MET A 34 -7.93 40.94 -9.33
CA MET A 34 -7.43 42.27 -9.73
C MET A 34 -6.74 42.84 -8.46
N SER A 35 -5.70 43.65 -8.44
CA SER A 35 -4.50 43.91 -9.26
C SER A 35 -4.00 45.30 -8.83
N GLN A 36 -2.69 45.48 -8.61
CA GLN A 36 -1.97 46.78 -8.56
C GLN A 36 -2.14 47.61 -7.24
N LEU A 37 -1.15 48.35 -6.71
CA LEU A 37 0.24 48.66 -7.14
C LEU A 37 1.10 49.25 -5.95
N LEU A 38 2.44 49.34 -6.13
CA LEU A 38 3.45 50.13 -5.35
C LEU A 38 3.80 49.65 -3.91
N SER A 39 5.02 49.76 -3.34
CA SER A 39 6.37 50.19 -3.82
C SER A 39 7.52 49.69 -2.90
N SER A 40 8.79 49.89 -3.30
CA SER A 40 10.06 49.24 -2.86
C SER A 40 10.66 49.59 -1.47
N PRO A 41 11.74 48.89 -0.99
CA PRO A 41 12.26 48.92 0.40
C PRO A 41 13.65 49.60 0.59
N LEU A 42 14.10 49.71 1.86
CA LEU A 42 15.49 49.88 2.42
C LEU A 42 15.35 49.74 3.97
N MET A 43 16.32 49.41 4.85
CA MET A 43 17.81 49.43 4.87
C MET A 43 18.38 48.18 5.57
N ALA A 44 19.69 47.93 5.38
CA ALA A 44 20.49 47.00 6.19
C ALA A 44 21.31 47.76 7.26
N ALA A 45 21.77 47.05 8.30
CA ALA A 45 22.80 47.55 9.23
C ALA A 45 23.75 46.41 9.62
N SER A 46 25.06 46.67 9.55
CA SER A 46 26.12 45.73 9.92
C SER A 46 27.21 46.47 10.70
N TYR A 47 27.76 45.81 11.73
CA TYR A 47 29.08 46.14 12.30
C TYR A 47 29.78 44.86 12.75
N SER A 48 31.11 44.93 12.85
CA SER A 48 32.02 43.82 12.53
C SER A 48 33.08 43.58 13.65
N PRO A 49 34.30 43.03 13.42
CA PRO A 49 34.65 41.72 13.97
C PRO A 49 35.92 41.70 14.85
N PHE A 50 36.30 40.52 15.35
CA PHE A 50 37.64 40.25 15.92
C PHE A 50 38.44 39.19 15.13
N THR A 51 39.76 39.26 15.31
CA THR A 51 40.84 38.72 14.47
C THR A 51 41.18 37.23 14.62
N SER A 52 41.28 36.50 13.48
CA SER A 52 42.51 35.91 12.85
C SER A 52 43.73 35.46 13.71
N PRO A 53 44.66 34.57 13.23
CA PRO A 53 44.72 33.85 11.92
C PRO A 53 45.39 32.41 11.91
N ARG A 54 45.58 31.86 10.69
CA ARG A 54 46.56 30.79 10.26
C ARG A 54 46.30 29.35 10.76
N PHE A 55 46.60 28.25 10.06
CA PHE A 55 47.25 27.92 8.77
C PHE A 55 46.45 26.75 8.10
N LEU A 56 46.72 26.18 6.90
CA LEU A 56 47.80 26.31 5.89
C LEU A 56 47.20 26.18 4.45
N SER A 57 47.80 25.40 3.53
CA SER A 57 47.33 25.08 2.18
C SER A 57 47.93 23.76 1.67
N SER A 58 47.29 23.08 0.71
CA SER A 58 47.97 22.35 -0.39
C SER A 58 46.98 21.97 -1.50
N SER A 59 47.24 22.48 -2.70
CA SER A 59 46.64 21.99 -3.96
C SER A 59 47.78 21.59 -4.90
N SER A 60 47.70 20.41 -5.51
CA SER A 60 48.67 19.97 -6.50
C SER A 60 48.37 20.58 -7.88
N SER A 61 49.43 21.00 -8.55
CA SER A 61 49.40 21.66 -9.85
C SER A 61 49.90 20.73 -10.97
N VAL A 62 49.42 20.97 -12.19
CA VAL A 62 50.11 20.59 -13.43
C VAL A 62 49.90 21.69 -14.46
N LEU A 63 51.00 22.17 -15.04
CA LEU A 63 51.05 23.23 -16.06
C LEU A 63 51.51 22.62 -17.39
N VAL A 64 50.84 22.98 -18.50
CA VAL A 64 51.42 22.95 -19.85
C VAL A 64 51.02 24.25 -20.58
N ALA A 65 51.91 24.75 -21.44
CA ALA A 65 51.99 26.17 -21.79
C ALA A 65 51.09 26.65 -22.94
N GLY A 66 50.63 27.89 -22.79
CA GLY A 66 51.03 29.01 -23.66
C GLY A 66 50.77 28.93 -25.18
N GLY A 67 49.79 29.69 -25.65
CA GLY A 67 49.62 30.04 -27.08
C GLY A 67 48.30 30.77 -27.32
N GLY A 68 48.32 32.11 -27.31
CA GLY A 68 47.12 32.92 -27.54
C GLY A 68 47.05 33.50 -28.94
N LEU A 69 45.83 33.75 -29.45
CA LEU A 69 45.44 34.98 -30.17
C LEU A 69 43.95 35.01 -30.57
N ALA A 70 43.41 36.22 -30.64
CA ALA A 70 42.24 36.69 -31.39
C ALA A 70 40.82 36.13 -31.09
N VAL A 71 39.95 37.05 -30.67
CA VAL A 71 38.49 36.91 -30.58
C VAL A 71 37.84 37.15 -31.96
N LYS A 72 36.86 36.33 -32.35
CA LYS A 72 35.69 36.84 -33.12
C LYS A 72 34.43 36.00 -32.87
N ARG A 73 33.39 36.65 -32.33
CA ARG A 73 32.04 36.07 -32.20
C ARG A 73 31.31 36.22 -33.54
N HIS A 74 30.77 35.13 -34.07
CA HIS A 74 29.67 35.17 -35.04
C HIS A 74 28.62 34.14 -34.61
N GLY A 75 27.36 34.58 -34.48
CA GLY A 75 26.27 33.74 -34.02
C GLY A 75 25.83 32.75 -35.10
N LEU A 76 25.54 31.51 -34.69
CA LEU A 76 24.86 30.53 -35.54
C LEU A 76 23.43 30.33 -35.05
N ALA A 77 22.49 30.45 -35.98
CA ALA A 77 21.08 30.18 -35.74
C ALA A 77 20.85 28.68 -35.49
N SER A 78 20.14 28.35 -34.41
CA SER A 78 19.73 26.99 -34.09
C SER A 78 18.60 26.52 -35.02
N LYS A 79 18.91 25.62 -35.94
CA LYS A 79 17.89 24.81 -36.63
C LYS A 79 17.39 23.71 -35.67
N PRO A 80 16.07 23.46 -35.56
CA PRO A 80 15.55 22.39 -34.71
C PRO A 80 15.95 21.02 -35.28
N VAL A 81 16.67 20.23 -34.48
CA VAL A 81 16.99 18.83 -34.81
C VAL A 81 15.80 17.96 -34.42
N ASN A 82 15.15 17.33 -35.39
CA ASN A 82 14.01 16.46 -35.16
C ASN A 82 14.50 15.04 -34.76
N LEU A 83 14.61 14.78 -33.46
CA LEU A 83 15.08 13.51 -32.92
C LEU A 83 13.94 12.48 -32.88
N SER A 84 13.79 11.71 -33.96
CA SER A 84 12.90 10.53 -33.98
C SER A 84 13.53 9.36 -33.23
N VAL A 85 13.04 9.08 -32.01
CA VAL A 85 13.43 7.88 -31.26
C VAL A 85 12.65 6.67 -31.76
N LYS A 86 13.27 5.87 -32.63
CA LYS A 86 12.77 4.53 -32.97
C LYS A 86 13.27 3.51 -31.94
N SER A 87 12.38 3.00 -31.10
CA SER A 87 12.70 1.90 -30.19
C SER A 87 13.05 0.64 -30.98
N ARG A 88 14.28 0.14 -30.81
CA ARG A 88 14.70 -1.20 -31.24
C ARG A 88 14.58 -2.16 -30.05
N GLN A 89 13.36 -2.61 -29.77
CA GLN A 89 13.14 -3.66 -28.76
C GLN A 89 11.99 -4.62 -29.13
N THR A 90 12.13 -5.18 -30.32
CA THR A 90 11.64 -6.53 -30.64
C THR A 90 12.90 -7.38 -30.91
N ASP A 91 12.85 -8.69 -30.63
CA ASP A 91 13.92 -9.70 -30.84
C ASP A 91 14.75 -10.13 -29.61
N TYR A 92 14.15 -10.18 -28.40
CA TYR A 92 14.77 -10.90 -27.26
C TYR A 92 13.78 -11.61 -26.31
N PHE A 93 12.72 -12.20 -26.87
CA PHE A 93 11.83 -13.14 -26.17
C PHE A 93 11.69 -14.46 -26.93
N GLU A 94 12.82 -15.16 -27.11
CA GLU A 94 12.83 -16.50 -27.69
C GLU A 94 12.47 -17.57 -26.65
N LYS A 95 11.16 -17.77 -26.49
CA LYS A 95 10.48 -19.08 -26.46
C LYS A 95 11.21 -20.25 -25.78
N GLN A 96 11.40 -20.19 -24.45
CA GLN A 96 11.55 -21.43 -23.67
C GLN A 96 10.21 -22.18 -23.63
N ARG A 97 10.11 -23.28 -24.38
CA ARG A 97 9.02 -24.26 -24.27
C ARG A 97 9.06 -24.90 -22.89
N PHE A 98 8.00 -24.74 -22.11
CA PHE A 98 7.70 -25.67 -21.03
C PHE A 98 7.22 -26.98 -21.65
N GLY A 99 7.70 -28.11 -21.12
CA GLY A 99 7.31 -29.44 -21.61
C GLY A 99 5.89 -29.78 -21.21
N ASP A 100 5.08 -30.22 -22.17
CA ASP A 100 3.73 -30.71 -21.94
C ASP A 100 3.75 -32.02 -21.13
N SER A 101 3.03 -32.02 -20.00
CA SER A 101 2.63 -33.23 -19.28
C SER A 101 1.15 -33.11 -18.92
N SER A 102 0.31 -33.37 -19.92
CA SER A 102 -1.11 -33.73 -19.81
C SER A 102 -1.94 -32.98 -18.76
N SER A 103 -2.28 -31.73 -19.04
CA SER A 103 -3.53 -31.16 -18.48
C SER A 103 -4.71 -31.91 -19.11
N SER A 104 -5.51 -32.60 -18.30
CA SER A 104 -6.80 -33.14 -18.73
C SER A 104 -7.74 -31.98 -19.06
N SER A 105 -7.83 -31.65 -20.34
CA SER A 105 -8.75 -30.65 -20.88
C SER A 105 -10.20 -31.10 -20.64
N GLN A 106 -10.81 -30.57 -19.59
CA GLN A 106 -12.28 -30.53 -19.47
C GLN A 106 -12.74 -29.11 -19.79
N ASN A 107 -13.67 -29.03 -20.74
CA ASN A 107 -14.19 -27.78 -21.27
C ASN A 107 -14.89 -26.96 -20.17
N GLY A 108 -14.66 -25.65 -20.18
CA GLY A 108 -15.47 -24.67 -19.45
C GLY A 108 -16.14 -23.73 -20.45
N GLU A 109 -17.27 -24.15 -21.01
CA GLU A 109 -18.05 -23.33 -21.95
C GLU A 109 -18.63 -22.09 -21.24
N GLY A 110 -18.58 -20.93 -21.91
CA GLY A 110 -19.40 -19.75 -21.60
C GLY A 110 -19.04 -18.89 -20.37
N GLY A 111 -18.09 -19.28 -19.54
CA GLY A 111 -17.71 -18.51 -18.33
C GLY A 111 -16.97 -17.19 -18.63
N PRO A 112 -17.09 -16.16 -17.76
CA PRO A 112 -16.29 -14.94 -17.88
C PRO A 112 -14.78 -15.23 -17.72
N ALA A 113 -13.95 -14.42 -18.37
CA ALA A 113 -12.50 -14.59 -18.38
C ALA A 113 -11.90 -14.52 -16.96
N ARG A 114 -10.97 -15.43 -16.67
CA ARG A 114 -10.25 -15.51 -15.38
C ARG A 114 -8.88 -14.85 -15.49
N PHE A 115 -8.55 -13.99 -14.53
CA PHE A 115 -7.29 -13.26 -14.46
C PHE A 115 -6.52 -13.65 -13.19
N TYR A 116 -5.21 -13.87 -13.34
CA TYR A 116 -4.31 -14.19 -12.22
C TYR A 116 -3.27 -13.06 -12.11
N VAL A 117 -3.34 -12.30 -11.02
CA VAL A 117 -2.58 -11.05 -10.85
C VAL A 117 -1.79 -11.07 -9.54
N GLY A 118 -0.63 -11.71 -9.57
CA GLY A 118 0.34 -11.69 -8.46
C GLY A 118 1.29 -10.50 -8.55
N HIS A 119 1.40 -9.71 -7.49
CA HIS A 119 2.47 -8.70 -7.34
C HIS A 119 3.66 -9.34 -6.62
N SER A 120 4.86 -9.26 -7.22
CA SER A 120 6.05 -9.96 -6.72
C SER A 120 7.20 -9.02 -6.38
N ILE A 121 7.85 -9.27 -5.25
CA ILE A 121 9.04 -8.57 -4.75
C ILE A 121 10.18 -9.59 -4.66
N TYR A 122 11.32 -9.28 -5.28
CA TYR A 122 12.45 -10.19 -5.44
C TYR A 122 13.71 -9.62 -4.74
N LYS A 123 14.25 -10.33 -3.75
CA LYS A 123 15.45 -9.94 -2.97
C LYS A 123 16.49 -11.05 -2.95
N GLY A 124 17.72 -10.74 -2.54
CA GLY A 124 18.86 -11.66 -2.66
C GLY A 124 18.73 -13.03 -1.96
N LYS A 125 17.85 -13.18 -0.96
CA LYS A 125 17.63 -14.45 -0.23
C LYS A 125 16.23 -15.04 -0.37
N ALA A 126 15.25 -14.26 -0.85
CA ALA A 126 13.85 -14.67 -0.89
C ALA A 126 13.04 -13.84 -1.91
N ALA A 127 11.94 -14.43 -2.38
CA ALA A 127 10.88 -13.75 -3.11
C ALA A 127 9.58 -13.79 -2.30
N LEU A 128 8.76 -12.74 -2.47
CA LEU A 128 7.39 -12.66 -1.96
C LEU A 128 6.47 -12.38 -3.15
N THR A 129 5.40 -13.17 -3.29
CA THR A 129 4.29 -12.88 -4.20
C THR A 129 3.00 -12.70 -3.40
N VAL A 130 2.25 -11.63 -3.72
CA VAL A 130 0.95 -11.32 -3.12
C VAL A 130 -0.12 -11.46 -4.19
N GLU A 131 -1.12 -12.32 -3.94
CA GLU A 131 -2.19 -12.63 -4.89
C GLU A 131 -3.57 -12.46 -4.21
N PRO A 132 -4.50 -11.67 -4.80
CA PRO A 132 -5.85 -11.54 -4.24
C PRO A 132 -6.70 -12.78 -4.51
N ARG A 133 -7.51 -13.16 -3.52
CA ARG A 133 -8.55 -14.18 -3.62
C ARG A 133 -9.92 -13.51 -3.46
N ALA A 134 -10.76 -13.67 -4.47
CA ALA A 134 -12.10 -13.11 -4.49
C ALA A 134 -12.99 -13.70 -3.38
N PRO A 135 -13.98 -12.95 -2.88
CA PRO A 135 -15.02 -13.49 -2.00
C PRO A 135 -15.87 -14.56 -2.67
N GLU A 136 -16.56 -15.35 -1.84
CA GLU A 136 -17.53 -16.35 -2.25
C GLU A 136 -18.95 -15.85 -1.99
N PHE A 137 -19.86 -16.10 -2.93
CA PHE A 137 -21.27 -15.77 -2.84
C PHE A 137 -22.12 -17.02 -3.00
N VAL A 138 -23.26 -17.07 -2.31
CA VAL A 138 -24.31 -18.08 -2.50
C VAL A 138 -25.55 -17.45 -3.11
N SER A 139 -26.17 -18.14 -4.06
CA SER A 139 -27.50 -17.80 -4.58
C SER A 139 -28.58 -18.14 -3.54
N LEU A 140 -29.56 -17.27 -3.41
CA LEU A 140 -30.78 -17.49 -2.62
C LEU A 140 -31.94 -17.87 -3.56
N ASP A 141 -32.98 -18.49 -3.01
CA ASP A 141 -34.18 -18.90 -3.76
C ASP A 141 -34.94 -17.72 -4.40
N SER A 142 -34.70 -16.49 -3.90
CA SER A 142 -35.20 -15.24 -4.49
C SER A 142 -34.44 -14.79 -5.75
N GLY A 143 -33.40 -15.51 -6.17
CA GLY A 143 -32.49 -15.12 -7.25
C GLY A 143 -31.44 -14.07 -6.83
N ALA A 144 -31.46 -13.59 -5.60
CA ALA A 144 -30.45 -12.69 -5.05
C ALA A 144 -29.17 -13.45 -4.64
N PHE A 145 -28.05 -12.73 -4.52
CA PHE A 145 -26.79 -13.28 -4.03
C PHE A 145 -26.48 -12.76 -2.62
N LYS A 146 -26.00 -13.64 -1.75
CA LYS A 146 -25.52 -13.32 -0.41
C LYS A 146 -24.02 -13.64 -0.32
N LEU A 147 -23.24 -12.71 0.22
CA LEU A 147 -21.84 -12.95 0.58
C LEU A 147 -21.78 -14.07 1.64
N SER A 148 -21.11 -15.17 1.32
CA SER A 148 -20.95 -16.32 2.24
C SER A 148 -19.60 -16.34 2.93
N LYS A 149 -18.56 -15.80 2.29
CA LYS A 149 -17.20 -15.75 2.82
C LYS A 149 -16.40 -14.63 2.17
N ASP A 150 -15.69 -13.87 3.00
CA ASP A 150 -14.82 -12.79 2.55
C ASP A 150 -13.65 -13.28 1.69
N GLY A 151 -13.20 -12.42 0.79
CA GLY A 151 -11.93 -12.56 0.10
C GLY A 151 -10.73 -12.36 1.05
N PHE A 152 -9.55 -12.74 0.59
CA PHE A 152 -8.30 -12.61 1.36
C PHE A 152 -7.11 -12.39 0.42
N LEU A 153 -5.96 -11.98 0.97
CA LEU A 153 -4.70 -11.95 0.22
C LEU A 153 -3.87 -13.19 0.54
N LEU A 154 -3.36 -13.87 -0.48
CA LEU A 154 -2.43 -14.98 -0.34
C LEU A 154 -1.00 -14.49 -0.53
N LEU A 155 -0.21 -14.53 0.55
CA LEU A 155 1.22 -14.32 0.52
C LEU A 155 1.93 -15.64 0.24
N GLN A 156 2.88 -15.64 -0.68
CA GLN A 156 3.70 -16.79 -1.05
C GLN A 156 5.18 -16.38 -0.96
N PHE A 157 5.90 -16.98 -0.01
CA PHE A 157 7.32 -16.74 0.24
C PHE A 157 8.13 -17.91 -0.33
N ALA A 158 9.16 -17.65 -1.14
CA ALA A 158 10.06 -18.68 -1.66
C ALA A 158 11.53 -18.33 -1.37
N PRO A 159 12.36 -19.29 -0.92
CA PRO A 159 13.79 -19.06 -0.71
C PRO A 159 14.52 -18.93 -2.05
N ALA A 160 15.65 -18.22 -2.05
CA ALA A 160 16.52 -18.15 -3.22
C ALA A 160 17.19 -19.51 -3.51
N ALA A 161 17.15 -19.92 -4.78
CA ALA A 161 17.86 -21.10 -5.31
C ALA A 161 19.20 -20.72 -5.99
N GLY A 162 19.40 -19.43 -6.26
CA GLY A 162 20.56 -18.89 -6.95
C GLY A 162 20.38 -17.39 -7.23
N VAL A 163 21.31 -16.79 -7.98
CA VAL A 163 21.22 -15.37 -8.34
C VAL A 163 19.96 -15.13 -9.19
N ARG A 164 18.99 -14.40 -8.63
CA ARG A 164 17.67 -14.11 -9.24
C ARG A 164 16.83 -15.37 -9.55
N GLN A 165 17.10 -16.49 -8.89
CA GLN A 165 16.32 -17.74 -9.00
C GLN A 165 15.75 -18.10 -7.62
N TYR A 166 14.52 -18.63 -7.58
CA TYR A 166 13.79 -18.90 -6.34
C TYR A 166 13.12 -20.27 -6.41
N ASP A 167 13.22 -21.05 -5.33
CA ASP A 167 12.68 -22.40 -5.24
C ASP A 167 11.22 -22.36 -4.80
N TRP A 168 10.31 -22.19 -5.77
CA TRP A 168 8.86 -22.20 -5.52
C TRP A 168 8.31 -23.58 -5.10
N SER A 169 9.10 -24.65 -5.15
CA SER A 169 8.70 -25.96 -4.61
C SER A 169 8.76 -25.97 -3.07
N LYS A 170 9.68 -25.17 -2.49
CA LYS A 170 9.84 -24.95 -1.04
C LYS A 170 9.17 -23.66 -0.57
N LYS A 171 8.08 -23.26 -1.21
CA LYS A 171 7.38 -22.03 -0.85
C LYS A 171 6.56 -22.22 0.42
N GLN A 172 6.62 -21.24 1.33
CA GLN A 172 5.71 -21.14 2.46
C GLN A 172 4.62 -20.12 2.17
N VAL A 173 3.39 -20.39 2.62
CA VAL A 173 2.21 -19.55 2.33
C VAL A 173 1.52 -19.07 3.60
N PHE A 174 1.03 -17.83 3.56
CA PHE A 174 0.27 -17.19 4.64
C PHE A 174 -0.91 -16.42 4.03
N SER A 175 -2.09 -16.54 4.59
CA SER A 175 -3.28 -15.78 4.16
C SER A 175 -3.49 -14.58 5.08
N LEU A 176 -3.73 -13.40 4.51
CA LEU A 176 -4.17 -12.21 5.26
C LEU A 176 -5.69 -12.04 5.09
N SER A 177 -6.42 -12.12 6.19
CA SER A 177 -7.83 -11.75 6.27
C SER A 177 -8.03 -10.23 6.17
N VAL A 178 -9.26 -9.80 5.90
CA VAL A 178 -9.66 -8.37 5.83
C VAL A 178 -9.16 -7.58 7.04
N SER A 179 -9.29 -8.13 8.26
CA SER A 179 -8.84 -7.48 9.50
C SER A 179 -7.33 -7.32 9.59
N GLU A 180 -6.56 -8.34 9.18
CA GLU A 180 -5.09 -8.31 9.20
C GLU A 180 -4.53 -7.37 8.12
N ILE A 181 -5.20 -7.29 6.98
CA ILE A 181 -4.95 -6.25 5.96
C ILE A 181 -5.21 -4.87 6.55
N GLY A 182 -6.30 -4.71 7.32
CA GLY A 182 -6.60 -3.51 8.10
C GLY A 182 -5.43 -3.06 8.99
N THR A 183 -4.88 -3.98 9.79
CA THR A 183 -3.69 -3.71 10.62
C THR A 183 -2.48 -3.26 9.79
N LEU A 184 -2.24 -3.88 8.63
CA LEU A 184 -1.11 -3.53 7.76
C LEU A 184 -1.26 -2.17 7.06
N VAL A 185 -2.48 -1.77 6.68
CA VAL A 185 -2.69 -0.44 6.06
C VAL A 185 -2.68 0.70 7.10
N SER A 186 -2.96 0.40 8.37
CA SER A 186 -2.85 1.37 9.47
C SER A 186 -1.45 1.46 10.10
N LEU A 187 -0.52 0.57 9.72
CA LEU A 187 0.77 0.43 10.40
C LEU A 187 1.63 1.69 10.28
N GLY A 188 2.00 2.28 11.42
CA GLY A 188 2.88 3.44 11.48
C GLY A 188 4.32 3.13 11.03
N PRO A 189 5.13 4.13 10.60
CA PRO A 189 6.46 3.91 10.01
C PRO A 189 7.52 3.26 10.92
N ARG A 190 7.20 3.02 12.19
CA ARG A 190 8.07 2.39 13.20
C ARG A 190 7.32 1.36 14.04
N GLU A 191 6.12 0.98 13.63
CA GLU A 191 5.28 0.02 14.33
C GLU A 191 5.53 -1.38 13.80
N SER A 192 5.24 -2.37 14.65
CA SER A 192 5.36 -3.78 14.34
C SER A 192 4.02 -4.48 14.55
N CYS A 193 3.72 -5.48 13.73
CA CYS A 193 2.59 -6.38 13.94
C CYS A 193 2.98 -7.85 13.70
N GLU A 194 2.29 -8.75 14.40
CA GLU A 194 2.52 -10.19 14.35
C GLU A 194 1.19 -10.92 14.22
N PHE A 195 1.11 -11.86 13.28
CA PHE A 195 -0.09 -12.65 12.99
C PHE A 195 0.18 -14.14 13.21
N PHE A 196 -0.75 -14.82 13.90
CA PHE A 196 -0.61 -16.22 14.31
C PHE A 196 -1.70 -17.09 13.68
N HIS A 197 -1.32 -17.99 12.78
CA HIS A 197 -2.25 -18.90 12.10
C HIS A 197 -1.97 -20.35 12.48
N ASP A 198 -3.03 -21.09 12.80
CA ASP A 198 -3.04 -22.55 12.92
C ASP A 198 -4.02 -23.11 11.88
N PRO A 199 -3.54 -23.75 10.78
CA PRO A 199 -4.38 -24.32 9.73
C PRO A 199 -5.35 -25.43 10.20
N ASN A 200 -5.08 -26.00 11.38
CA ASN A 200 -5.82 -27.09 11.98
C ASN A 200 -6.64 -26.67 13.21
N LYS A 201 -6.77 -25.37 13.48
CA LYS A 201 -7.62 -24.87 14.56
C LYS A 201 -9.05 -25.40 14.44
N GLY A 202 -9.58 -25.96 15.53
CA GLY A 202 -10.87 -26.66 15.55
C GLY A 202 -10.86 -28.07 14.95
N LYS A 203 -9.69 -28.69 14.72
CA LYS A 203 -9.53 -30.05 14.16
C LYS A 203 -8.63 -30.91 15.06
N SER A 204 -8.53 -32.21 14.74
CA SER A 204 -7.71 -33.21 15.44
C SER A 204 -6.23 -32.87 15.62
N ASP A 205 -5.70 -32.01 14.74
CA ASP A 205 -4.28 -31.68 14.65
C ASP A 205 -3.97 -30.21 15.01
N GLU A 206 -4.87 -29.57 15.76
CA GLU A 206 -4.64 -28.25 16.38
C GLU A 206 -3.37 -28.24 17.23
N GLY A 207 -2.64 -27.11 17.22
CA GLY A 207 -1.37 -26.91 17.93
C GLY A 207 -0.15 -27.65 17.34
N LYS A 208 -0.35 -28.47 16.30
CA LYS A 208 0.74 -29.21 15.62
C LYS A 208 1.36 -28.43 14.46
N VAL A 209 0.61 -27.53 13.83
CA VAL A 209 1.09 -26.65 12.76
C VAL A 209 0.85 -25.20 13.17
N ARG A 210 1.90 -24.38 13.19
CA ARG A 210 1.84 -22.97 13.55
C ARG A 210 2.59 -22.14 12.53
N LYS A 211 1.94 -21.07 12.05
CA LYS A 211 2.52 -20.06 11.17
C LYS A 211 2.52 -18.72 11.88
N VAL A 212 3.63 -18.01 11.78
CA VAL A 212 3.84 -16.71 12.41
C VAL A 212 4.36 -15.77 11.34
N LEU A 213 3.59 -14.74 11.01
CA LEU A 213 4.04 -13.67 10.13
C LEU A 213 4.34 -12.43 10.97
N LYS A 214 5.60 -12.01 10.97
CA LYS A 214 6.04 -10.76 11.58
C LYS A 214 6.28 -9.70 10.52
N VAL A 215 5.80 -8.50 10.78
CA VAL A 215 6.12 -7.29 10.01
C VAL A 215 6.65 -6.26 10.99
N GLU A 216 7.92 -5.87 10.83
CA GLU A 216 8.64 -4.99 11.75
C GLU A 216 9.49 -4.00 10.93
N PRO A 217 9.79 -2.78 11.43
CA PRO A 217 10.59 -1.79 10.72
C PRO A 217 12.06 -2.25 10.58
N LEU A 218 12.70 -1.86 9.49
CA LEU A 218 14.15 -2.07 9.31
C LEU A 218 14.95 -1.17 10.29
N PRO A 219 16.11 -1.62 10.81
CA PRO A 219 16.90 -0.83 11.76
C PRO A 219 17.39 0.53 11.26
N ASP A 220 17.48 0.70 9.93
CA ASP A 220 17.86 1.93 9.26
C ASP A 220 16.66 2.86 8.93
N GLY A 221 15.43 2.43 9.22
CA GLY A 221 14.19 3.13 8.88
C GLY A 221 13.88 3.18 7.38
N SER A 222 14.57 2.41 6.53
CA SER A 222 14.41 2.45 5.07
C SER A 222 13.17 1.70 4.56
N GLY A 223 12.45 1.01 5.43
CA GLY A 223 11.29 0.18 5.11
C GLY A 223 10.94 -0.76 6.27
N HIS A 224 10.33 -1.90 5.93
CA HIS A 224 9.98 -2.98 6.86
C HIS A 224 10.66 -4.28 6.41
N PHE A 225 10.61 -5.32 7.24
CA PHE A 225 10.81 -6.69 6.78
C PHE A 225 9.59 -7.54 7.08
N PHE A 226 9.38 -8.56 6.25
CA PHE A 226 8.38 -9.59 6.45
C PHE A 226 9.14 -10.87 6.78
N ASN A 227 8.82 -11.51 7.91
CA ASN A 227 9.38 -12.80 8.28
C ASN A 227 8.25 -13.79 8.55
N LEU A 228 8.16 -14.83 7.71
CA LEU A 228 7.22 -15.93 7.87
C LEU A 228 7.95 -17.13 8.48
N SER A 229 7.64 -17.46 9.72
CA SER A 229 8.08 -18.68 10.39
C SER A 229 6.97 -19.75 10.36
N VAL A 230 7.31 -20.97 9.97
CA VAL A 230 6.38 -22.11 9.84
C VAL A 230 6.94 -23.30 10.60
N GLN A 231 6.22 -23.70 11.64
CA GLN A 231 6.51 -24.88 12.46
C GLN A 231 5.45 -25.94 12.19
N ASN A 232 5.87 -27.14 11.79
CA ASN A 232 5.01 -28.29 11.60
C ASN A 232 5.63 -29.51 12.29
N LYS A 233 5.10 -29.83 13.48
CA LYS A 233 5.55 -30.94 14.33
C LYS A 233 5.24 -32.32 13.74
N LEU A 234 4.31 -32.43 12.78
CA LEU A 234 3.99 -33.70 12.12
C LEU A 234 5.05 -34.10 11.08
N LEU A 235 5.69 -33.10 10.47
CA LEU A 235 6.69 -33.29 9.40
C LEU A 235 8.11 -32.93 9.86
N ASN A 236 8.30 -32.54 11.13
CA ASN A 236 9.54 -32.00 11.68
C ASN A 236 10.13 -30.82 10.86
N VAL A 237 9.24 -29.96 10.34
CA VAL A 237 9.62 -28.75 9.59
C VAL A 237 9.63 -27.56 10.55
N ASP A 238 10.74 -26.84 10.62
CA ASP A 238 10.86 -25.53 11.26
C ASP A 238 11.62 -24.61 10.29
N GLU A 239 10.87 -23.82 9.52
CA GLU A 239 11.39 -22.97 8.45
C GLU A 239 11.05 -21.50 8.73
N SER A 240 11.97 -20.58 8.42
CA SER A 240 11.70 -19.15 8.47
C SER A 240 12.23 -18.46 7.22
N ILE A 241 11.35 -17.74 6.51
CA ILE A 241 11.70 -16.98 5.30
C ILE A 241 11.58 -15.49 5.60
N TYR A 242 12.72 -14.81 5.56
CA TYR A 242 12.87 -13.37 5.78
C TYR A 242 13.02 -12.64 4.42
N ILE A 243 12.29 -11.53 4.25
CA ILE A 243 12.44 -10.64 3.10
C ILE A 243 12.36 -9.15 3.53
N PRO A 244 13.37 -8.32 3.22
CA PRO A 244 13.29 -6.88 3.45
C PRO A 244 12.44 -6.22 2.35
N ILE A 245 11.58 -5.29 2.74
CA ILE A 245 10.65 -4.55 1.88
C ILE A 245 10.97 -3.06 2.04
N THR A 246 11.46 -2.42 0.98
CA THR A 246 11.78 -0.97 1.01
C THR A 246 10.51 -0.14 1.20
N ARG A 247 10.66 1.09 1.71
CA ARG A 247 9.55 2.05 1.86
C ARG A 247 8.73 2.22 0.57
N ALA A 248 9.38 2.22 -0.60
CA ALA A 248 8.71 2.32 -1.90
C ALA A 248 7.84 1.09 -2.19
N GLU A 249 8.39 -0.12 -2.02
CA GLU A 249 7.65 -1.38 -2.20
C GLU A 249 6.50 -1.50 -1.19
N PHE A 250 6.72 -1.12 0.08
CA PHE A 250 5.68 -1.13 1.10
C PHE A 250 4.55 -0.15 0.79
N THR A 251 4.86 1.02 0.22
CA THR A 251 3.86 2.00 -0.24
C THR A 251 2.98 1.43 -1.36
N VAL A 252 3.57 0.66 -2.29
CA VAL A 252 2.80 -0.05 -3.34
C VAL A 252 1.88 -1.10 -2.73
N LEU A 253 2.36 -1.89 -1.76
CA LEU A 253 1.51 -2.86 -1.04
C LEU A 253 0.34 -2.18 -0.33
N VAL A 254 0.60 -1.14 0.48
CA VAL A 254 -0.45 -0.39 1.18
C VAL A 254 -1.47 0.23 0.21
N SER A 255 -1.02 0.75 -0.94
CA SER A 255 -1.93 1.27 -1.98
C SER A 255 -2.82 0.16 -2.58
N ALA A 256 -2.24 -0.99 -2.93
CA ALA A 256 -3.00 -2.14 -3.44
C ALA A 256 -3.97 -2.72 -2.40
N PHE A 257 -3.57 -2.73 -1.12
CA PHE A 257 -4.39 -3.24 -0.02
C PHE A 257 -5.61 -2.34 0.24
N ASN A 258 -5.43 -1.01 0.26
CA ASN A 258 -6.55 -0.07 0.35
C ASN A 258 -7.50 -0.20 -0.85
N PHE A 259 -6.97 -0.41 -2.07
CA PHE A 259 -7.79 -0.60 -3.26
C PHE A 259 -8.61 -1.90 -3.22
N VAL A 260 -8.02 -3.01 -2.77
CA VAL A 260 -8.66 -4.34 -2.82
C VAL A 260 -9.65 -4.58 -1.68
N LEU A 261 -9.52 -3.90 -0.54
CA LEU A 261 -10.39 -4.09 0.63
C LEU A 261 -11.91 -4.09 0.31
N PRO A 262 -12.48 -3.10 -0.41
CA PRO A 262 -13.90 -3.11 -0.82
C PRO A 262 -14.29 -4.26 -1.76
N TYR A 263 -13.32 -4.86 -2.46
CA TYR A 263 -13.55 -6.04 -3.29
C TYR A 263 -13.64 -7.31 -2.45
N LEU A 264 -12.77 -7.46 -1.44
CA LEU A 264 -12.74 -8.62 -0.55
C LEU A 264 -14.04 -8.76 0.27
N ILE A 265 -14.65 -7.65 0.69
CA ILE A 265 -15.93 -7.63 1.43
C ILE A 265 -17.18 -7.54 0.54
N GLY A 266 -17.04 -7.76 -0.77
CA GLY A 266 -18.17 -7.79 -1.70
C GLY A 266 -18.84 -6.45 -2.02
N TRP A 267 -18.44 -5.33 -1.41
CA TRP A 267 -19.05 -3.99 -1.62
C TRP A 267 -18.99 -3.53 -3.07
N HIS A 268 -17.97 -3.93 -3.82
CA HIS A 268 -17.89 -3.69 -5.27
C HIS A 268 -19.09 -4.25 -6.05
N ALA A 269 -19.65 -5.40 -5.64
CA ALA A 269 -20.80 -6.01 -6.32
C ALA A 269 -22.08 -5.20 -6.09
N PHE A 270 -22.25 -4.67 -4.86
CA PHE A 270 -23.34 -3.74 -4.52
C PHE A 270 -23.19 -2.39 -5.25
N ALA A 271 -21.99 -1.80 -5.24
CA ALA A 271 -21.74 -0.53 -5.93
C ALA A 271 -22.00 -0.62 -7.44
N ASN A 272 -21.64 -1.74 -8.06
CA ASN A 272 -21.86 -1.99 -9.49
C ASN A 272 -23.33 -2.33 -9.86
N SER A 273 -24.19 -2.67 -8.89
CA SER A 273 -25.62 -2.90 -9.16
C SER A 273 -26.46 -1.62 -9.17
N ILE A 274 -25.96 -0.51 -8.61
CA ILE A 274 -26.66 0.77 -8.56
C ILE A 274 -26.69 1.39 -9.96
N LYS A 275 -27.87 1.39 -10.60
CA LYS A 275 -28.11 2.04 -11.90
C LYS A 275 -28.78 3.40 -11.72
N PRO A 276 -28.29 4.48 -12.37
CA PRO A 276 -28.86 5.82 -12.18
C PRO A 276 -30.29 5.97 -12.71
N GLU A 277 -30.73 5.13 -13.65
CA GLU A 277 -32.06 5.25 -14.26
C GLU A 277 -33.22 4.82 -13.32
N GLU A 278 -32.94 4.00 -12.31
CA GLU A 278 -33.96 3.59 -11.32
C GLU A 278 -34.24 4.70 -10.30
N ALA A 279 -33.23 5.54 -9.98
CA ALA A 279 -33.38 6.67 -9.07
C ALA A 279 -34.38 7.74 -9.61
N ASN A 280 -34.46 7.91 -10.93
CA ASN A 280 -35.37 8.87 -11.56
C ASN A 280 -36.85 8.43 -11.48
N ARG A 281 -37.15 7.14 -11.28
CA ARG A 281 -38.53 6.65 -11.13
C ARG A 281 -39.11 6.91 -9.74
N THR A 282 -38.27 7.10 -8.72
CA THR A 282 -38.68 7.40 -7.35
C THR A 282 -38.79 8.91 -7.06
N SER A 283 -38.51 9.76 -8.07
CA SER A 283 -38.36 11.23 -7.97
C SER A 283 -39.61 12.02 -7.51
N ASN A 284 -40.76 11.36 -7.26
CA ASN A 284 -42.00 12.00 -6.80
C ASN A 284 -42.29 11.81 -5.31
N ALA A 285 -41.43 11.10 -4.57
CA ALA A 285 -41.43 11.11 -3.10
C ALA A 285 -40.35 12.09 -2.60
N SER A 286 -40.74 13.03 -1.73
CA SER A 286 -39.82 14.00 -1.13
C SER A 286 -38.61 13.33 -0.48
N PRO A 287 -37.39 13.90 -0.56
CA PRO A 287 -36.19 13.32 0.04
C PRO A 287 -36.17 13.57 1.56
N ASN A 288 -37.14 13.00 2.29
CA ASN A 288 -37.14 13.04 3.74
C ASN A 288 -36.09 12.07 4.27
N TYR A 289 -35.13 12.66 4.97
CA TYR A 289 -33.94 12.03 5.52
C TYR A 289 -34.29 11.01 6.63
N GLY A 290 -33.90 9.76 6.41
CA GLY A 290 -33.47 8.77 7.42
C GLY A 290 -34.29 8.66 8.71
N GLY A 291 -35.19 7.67 8.75
CA GLY A 291 -35.87 7.23 9.99
C GLY A 291 -36.89 6.10 9.78
N ASP A 292 -37.23 5.82 8.53
CA ASP A 292 -38.05 4.70 8.06
C ASP A 292 -37.37 3.33 8.23
N TYR A 293 -36.05 3.24 8.07
CA TYR A 293 -35.31 1.99 8.25
C TYR A 293 -34.94 1.67 9.71
N GLU A 294 -35.14 2.60 10.65
CA GLU A 294 -34.82 2.39 12.07
C GLU A 294 -35.97 1.75 12.87
N TRP A 295 -37.22 1.94 12.42
CA TRP A 295 -38.42 1.53 13.15
C TRP A 295 -39.31 0.63 12.30
N ASN A 296 -39.14 -0.69 12.45
CA ASN A 296 -40.13 -1.67 12.00
C ASN A 296 -41.45 -1.46 12.77
N ARG A 297 -42.39 -0.71 12.19
CA ARG A 297 -43.76 -0.51 12.68
C ARG A 297 -44.76 -1.33 11.87
#